data_AF-A0A968HGK6-F1
#
_entry.id   AF-A0A968HGK6-F1
#
_cell.length_a   1.000
_cell.length_b   1.000
_cell.length_c   1.000
_cell.angle_alpha   90.00
_cell.angle_beta   90.00
_cell.angle_gamma   90.00
#
_symmetry.space_group_name_H-M   'P 1'
#
loop_
_entity.id
_entity.type
_entity.pdbx_description
1 polymer ?
#
loop_
_entity_poly.entity_id
_entity_poly.type
_entity_poly.pdbx_seq_one_letter_code
_entity_poly.pdbx_strand_id
1 'polypeptide(L)'
;MATMPVDESRSRRWQMFVFAVLGFWLSSSLMLDFVVMPSLYVSGMMDASGFAVAGYSMFGSFNRVELLCAGLGISGVWMLCWEKALAQGIVWQSFFSLACSLPFPSSTCFPSPLP
;
A
#
# COMPACT_ATOMS: atom_id res chain seq x y z
N MET A 1 10.37 -10.11 34.51
CA MET A 1 11.10 -9.47 33.38
C MET A 1 10.45 -9.99 32.10
N ALA A 2 9.53 -9.23 31.52
CA ALA A 2 8.78 -9.68 30.35
C ALA A 2 9.65 -9.55 29.09
N THR A 3 10.01 -10.68 28.49
CA THR A 3 10.66 -10.74 27.18
C THR A 3 9.61 -10.41 26.12
N MET A 4 9.67 -9.22 25.54
CA MET A 4 8.79 -8.87 24.43
C MET A 4 9.12 -9.75 23.22
N PRO A 5 8.11 -10.32 22.53
CA PRO A 5 8.34 -11.12 21.34
C PRO A 5 8.97 -10.24 20.25
N VAL A 6 10.08 -10.71 19.68
CA VAL A 6 10.91 -9.98 18.70
C VAL A 6 10.10 -9.53 17.48
N ASP A 7 9.07 -10.28 17.09
CA ASP A 7 8.22 -10.00 15.92
C ASP A 7 7.45 -8.69 16.02
N GLU A 8 6.89 -8.39 17.20
CA GLU A 8 6.15 -7.13 17.45
C GLU A 8 7.06 -5.90 17.28
N SER A 9 8.32 -6.02 17.73
CA SER A 9 9.31 -4.95 17.59
C SER A 9 9.71 -4.71 16.12
N ARG A 10 9.71 -5.77 15.30
CA ARG A 10 10.09 -5.69 13.88
C ARG A 10 8.95 -5.08 13.06
N SER A 11 7.71 -5.51 13.28
CA SER A 11 6.53 -4.94 12.61
C SER A 11 6.36 -3.46 12.94
N ARG A 12 6.58 -3.06 14.21
CA ARG A 12 6.55 -1.64 14.61
C ARG A 12 7.63 -0.79 13.93
N ARG A 13 8.86 -1.31 13.82
CA ARG A 13 9.94 -0.64 13.08
C ARG A 13 9.61 -0.50 11.59
N TRP A 14 9.01 -1.52 11.00
CA TRP A 14 8.58 -1.49 9.61
C TRP A 14 7.45 -0.47 9.38
N GLN A 15 6.44 -0.43 10.25
CA GLN A 15 5.37 0.58 10.22
C GLN A 15 5.95 1.99 10.30
N MET A 16 6.87 2.25 11.24
CA MET A 16 7.54 3.55 11.34
C MET A 16 8.28 3.92 10.06
N PHE A 17 8.96 2.96 9.42
CA PHE A 17 9.61 3.19 8.14
C PHE A 17 8.62 3.56 7.04
N VAL A 18 7.50 2.84 6.92
CA VAL A 18 6.44 3.15 5.95
C VAL A 18 5.85 4.54 6.19
N PHE A 19 5.52 4.89 7.43
CA PHE A 19 5.02 6.23 7.76
C PHE A 19 6.05 7.33 7.51
N ALA A 20 7.34 7.06 7.75
CA ALA A 20 8.40 8.01 7.45
C ALA A 20 8.54 8.25 5.93
N VAL A 21 8.48 7.18 5.12
CA VAL A 21 8.51 7.28 3.65
C VAL A 21 7.29 8.04 3.15
N LEU A 22 6.08 7.73 3.65
CA LEU A 22 4.85 8.43 3.25
C LEU A 22 4.87 9.90 3.68
N GLY A 23 5.33 10.21 4.90
CA GLY A 23 5.46 11.57 5.39
C GLY A 23 6.49 12.37 4.60
N PHE A 24 7.64 11.78 4.30
CA PHE A 24 8.66 12.38 3.44
C PHE A 24 8.11 12.64 2.04
N TRP A 25 7.39 11.67 1.45
CA TRP A 25 6.76 11.82 0.15
C TRP A 25 5.78 13.00 0.13
N LEU A 26 4.85 13.04 1.08
CA LEU A 26 3.84 14.09 1.17
C LEU A 26 4.48 15.48 1.41
N SER A 27 5.47 15.55 2.29
CA SER A 27 6.19 16.81 2.55
C SER A 27 6.95 17.30 1.32
N SER A 28 7.52 16.38 0.54
CA SER A 28 8.24 16.69 -0.70
C SER A 28 7.27 17.27 -1.74
N SER A 29 6.10 16.64 -1.94
CA SER A 29 5.05 17.16 -2.84
C SER A 29 4.57 18.55 -2.42
N LEU A 30 4.32 18.76 -1.13
CA LEU A 30 3.94 20.08 -0.60
C LEU A 30 5.02 21.13 -0.82
N MET A 31 6.31 20.79 -0.65
CA MET A 31 7.40 21.73 -0.96
C MET A 31 7.42 22.11 -2.43
N LEU A 32 7.17 21.17 -3.33
CA LEU A 32 7.11 21.45 -4.75
C LEU A 32 5.96 22.43 -5.07
N ASP A 33 4.77 22.15 -4.53
CA ASP A 33 3.57 22.93 -4.81
C ASP A 33 3.61 24.33 -4.18
N PHE A 34 4.11 24.46 -2.94
CA PHE A 34 4.08 25.71 -2.18
C PHE A 34 5.37 26.51 -2.21
N VAL A 35 6.50 25.92 -2.58
CA VAL A 35 7.79 26.62 -2.60
C VAL A 35 8.31 26.73 -4.03
N VAL A 36 8.36 25.62 -4.77
CA VAL A 36 8.94 25.63 -6.12
C VAL A 36 8.03 26.36 -7.11
N MET A 37 6.72 26.06 -7.14
CA MET A 37 5.79 26.74 -8.05
C MET A 37 5.71 28.26 -7.79
N PRO A 38 5.57 28.73 -6.53
CA PRO A 38 5.50 30.17 -6.24
C PRO A 38 6.83 30.89 -6.39
N SER A 39 7.97 30.24 -6.13
CA SER A 39 9.29 30.85 -6.37
C SER A 39 9.54 31.09 -7.86
N LEU A 40 9.10 30.17 -8.72
CA LEU A 40 9.13 30.34 -10.18
C LEU A 40 8.16 31.45 -10.64
N TYR A 41 7.03 31.63 -9.97
CA TYR A 41 6.09 32.73 -10.22
C TYR A 41 6.69 34.10 -9.84
N VAL A 42 7.23 34.22 -8.62
CA VAL A 42 7.80 35.49 -8.10
C VAL A 42 9.08 35.89 -8.82
N SER A 43 9.90 34.93 -9.24
CA SER A 43 11.13 35.22 -10.00
C SER A 43 10.87 35.72 -11.43
N GLY A 44 9.62 35.77 -11.89
CA GLY A 44 9.27 36.15 -13.26
C GLY A 44 9.77 35.15 -14.32
N MET A 45 10.32 34.01 -13.89
CA MET A 45 10.87 33.01 -14.79
C MET A 45 9.78 32.32 -15.61
N MET A 46 8.52 32.29 -15.17
CA MET A 46 7.40 31.74 -15.93
C MET A 46 7.20 32.36 -17.33
N ASP A 47 7.61 33.61 -17.52
CA ASP A 47 7.52 34.33 -18.81
C ASP A 47 8.80 34.16 -19.66
N ALA A 48 9.84 33.58 -19.07
CA ALA A 48 11.13 33.33 -19.71
C ALA A 48 11.18 31.91 -20.31
N SER A 49 11.86 31.77 -21.45
CA SER A 49 12.03 30.49 -22.17
C SER A 49 12.69 29.38 -21.33
N GLY A 50 13.38 29.73 -20.24
CA GLY A 50 13.98 28.79 -19.30
C GLY A 50 12.99 28.07 -18.37
N PHE A 51 11.74 28.53 -18.26
CA PHE A 51 10.72 27.91 -17.40
C PHE A 51 10.39 26.48 -17.80
N ALA A 52 10.19 26.25 -19.10
CA ALA A 52 9.84 24.92 -19.58
C ALA A 52 10.95 23.90 -19.27
N VAL A 53 12.22 24.29 -19.40
CA VAL A 53 13.37 23.43 -19.11
C VAL A 53 13.52 23.19 -17.61
N ALA A 54 13.45 24.25 -16.80
CA ALA A 54 13.55 24.14 -15.34
C ALA A 54 12.39 23.33 -14.75
N GLY A 55 11.16 23.62 -15.17
CA GLY A 55 9.97 22.86 -14.79
C GLY A 55 10.07 21.41 -15.19
N TYR A 56 10.43 21.10 -16.45
CA TYR A 56 10.57 19.72 -16.90
C TYR A 56 11.63 18.94 -16.11
N SER A 57 12.75 19.57 -15.77
CA SER A 57 13.79 18.96 -14.95
C SER A 57 13.34 18.71 -13.49
N MET A 58 12.68 19.70 -12.87
CA MET A 58 12.18 19.62 -11.50
C MET A 58 11.05 18.59 -11.38
N PHE A 59 9.98 18.71 -12.18
CA PHE A 59 8.88 17.76 -12.19
C PHE A 59 9.33 16.36 -12.62
N GLY A 60 10.25 16.25 -13.58
CA GLY A 60 10.80 14.97 -14.01
C GLY A 60 11.58 14.25 -12.90
N SER A 61 12.36 15.00 -12.11
CA SER A 61 13.08 14.45 -10.96
C SER A 61 12.12 14.04 -9.85
N PHE A 62 11.14 14.89 -9.54
CA PHE A 62 10.13 14.61 -8.52
C PHE A 62 9.26 13.41 -8.87
N ASN A 63 8.80 13.27 -10.12
CA ASN A 63 7.99 12.14 -10.57
C ASN A 63 8.70 10.79 -10.36
N ARG A 64 10.04 10.75 -10.57
CA ARG A 64 10.83 9.54 -10.28
C ARG A 64 10.90 9.23 -8.79
N VAL A 65 11.12 10.25 -7.96
CA VAL A 65 11.17 10.11 -6.50
C VAL A 65 9.79 9.70 -5.94
N GLU A 66 8.73 10.28 -6.48
CA GLU A 66 7.34 9.94 -6.18
C GLU A 66 7.03 8.48 -6.51
N LEU A 67 7.39 8.01 -7.71
CA LEU A 67 7.21 6.60 -8.07
C LEU A 67 7.98 5.65 -7.13
N LEU A 68 9.20 6.01 -6.71
CA LEU A 68 9.96 5.23 -5.74
C LEU A 68 9.29 5.22 -4.36
N CYS A 69 8.83 6.37 -3.88
CA CYS A 69 8.10 6.47 -2.61
C CYS A 69 6.77 5.71 -2.63
N ALA A 70 5.99 5.84 -3.72
CA ALA A 70 4.75 5.11 -3.90
C ALA A 70 4.99 3.60 -3.91
N GLY A 71 6.02 3.11 -4.62
CA GLY A 71 6.39 1.70 -4.61
C GLY A 71 6.80 1.18 -3.23
N LEU A 72 7.60 1.95 -2.49
CA LEU A 72 8.01 1.62 -1.12
C LEU A 72 6.83 1.66 -0.14
N GLY A 73 5.96 2.65 -0.26
CA GLY A 73 4.74 2.77 0.54
C GLY A 73 3.79 1.61 0.29
N ILE A 74 3.48 1.31 -0.98
CA ILE A 74 2.59 0.20 -1.37
C ILE A 74 3.17 -1.14 -0.93
N SER A 75 4.46 -1.40 -1.16
CA SER A 75 5.09 -2.66 -0.72
C SER A 75 5.08 -2.80 0.80
N GLY A 76 5.33 -1.70 1.53
CA GLY A 76 5.24 -1.66 2.98
C GLY A 76 3.83 -1.96 3.51
N VAL A 77 2.82 -1.31 2.94
CA VAL A 77 1.40 -1.55 3.29
C VAL A 77 0.96 -2.96 2.90
N TRP A 78 1.41 -3.45 1.73
CA TRP A 78 1.13 -4.80 1.28
C TRP A 78 1.65 -5.84 2.27
N MET A 79 2.89 -5.72 2.74
CA MET A 79 3.44 -6.64 3.74
C MET A 79 2.62 -6.62 5.04
N LEU A 80 2.24 -5.45 5.54
CA LEU A 80 1.43 -5.32 6.74
C LEU A 80 0.02 -5.91 6.57
N CYS A 81 -0.58 -5.70 5.40
CA CYS A 81 -1.90 -6.23 5.07
C CYS A 81 -1.85 -7.75 4.87
N TRP A 82 -0.77 -8.27 4.28
CA TRP A 82 -0.58 -9.68 4.02
C TRP A 82 -0.46 -10.50 5.31
N GLU A 83 0.28 -10.02 6.31
CA GLU A 83 0.33 -10.67 7.63
C GLU A 83 -1.05 -10.76 8.29
N LYS A 84 -1.84 -9.69 8.18
CA LYS A 84 -3.23 -9.66 8.69
C LYS A 84 -4.14 -10.61 7.91
N ALA A 85 -3.99 -10.66 6.58
CA ALA A 85 -4.78 -11.54 5.71
C ALA A 85 -4.50 -13.03 5.97
N LEU A 86 -3.24 -13.39 6.24
CA LEU A 86 -2.87 -14.75 6.67
C LEU A 86 -3.38 -15.06 8.08
N ALA A 87 -3.31 -14.11 9.02
CA ALA A 87 -3.76 -14.30 10.40
C ALA A 87 -5.29 -14.39 10.55
N GLN A 88 -6.07 -13.68 9.71
CA GLN A 88 -7.53 -13.67 9.81
C GLN A 88 -8.22 -14.85 9.13
N GLY A 89 -7.50 -15.74 8.43
CA GLY A 89 -8.12 -16.87 7.74
C GLY A 89 -9.24 -16.44 6.77
N ILE A 90 -9.20 -15.19 6.29
CA ILE A 90 -10.28 -14.57 5.50
C ILE A 90 -10.51 -15.34 4.19
N VAL A 91 -9.44 -15.92 3.64
CA VAL A 91 -9.53 -16.82 2.48
C VAL A 91 -10.36 -18.05 2.85
N TRP A 92 -10.06 -18.71 3.98
CA TRP A 92 -10.83 -19.88 4.42
C TRP A 92 -12.28 -19.54 4.83
N GLN A 93 -12.57 -18.39 5.44
CA GLN A 93 -13.96 -18.00 5.77
C GLN A 93 -14.80 -17.76 4.50
N SER A 94 -14.25 -17.07 3.49
CA SER A 94 -14.96 -16.87 2.23
C SER A 94 -15.19 -18.20 1.49
N PHE A 95 -14.20 -19.11 1.51
CA PHE A 95 -14.36 -20.46 0.95
C PHE A 95 -15.37 -21.32 1.75
N PHE A 96 -15.37 -21.27 3.08
CA PHE A 96 -16.33 -22.03 3.91
C PHE A 96 -17.76 -21.51 3.76
N SER A 97 -17.96 -20.19 3.71
CA SER A 97 -19.30 -19.61 3.49
C SER A 97 -19.85 -19.91 2.10
N LEU A 98 -19.01 -19.93 1.06
CA LEU A 98 -19.39 -20.36 -0.29
C LEU A 98 -19.68 -21.88 -0.35
N ALA A 99 -18.93 -22.71 0.38
CA ALA A 99 -19.19 -24.14 0.48
C ALA A 99 -20.49 -24.45 1.26
N CYS A 100 -20.80 -23.69 2.32
CA CYS A 100 -22.04 -23.85 3.09
C CYS A 100 -23.30 -23.32 2.37
N SER A 101 -23.16 -22.50 1.33
CA SER A 101 -24.30 -21.99 0.53
C SER A 101 -24.59 -22.81 -0.73
N LEU A 102 -23.77 -23.83 -1.03
CA LEU A 102 -24.13 -24.87 -1.99
C LEU A 102 -25.12 -25.84 -1.33
N PRO A 103 -26.33 -26.03 -1.88
CA PRO A 103 -27.23 -27.06 -1.39
C PRO A 103 -26.55 -28.41 -1.63
N PHE A 104 -26.30 -29.16 -0.55
CA PHE A 104 -26.04 -30.59 -0.63
C PHE A 104 -27.11 -31.21 -1.55
N PRO A 105 -26.74 -31.86 -2.67
CA PRO A 105 -27.69 -32.71 -3.36
C PRO A 105 -27.96 -33.91 -2.46
N SER A 106 -29.05 -33.80 -1.70
CA SER A 106 -29.75 -34.93 -1.13
C SER A 106 -30.21 -35.83 -2.26
N SER A 107 -29.48 -36.92 -2.55
CA SER A 107 -30.00 -38.11 -3.25
C SER A 107 -29.05 -39.31 -3.20
N THR A 108 -29.57 -40.40 -2.61
CA THR A 108 -29.46 -41.81 -3.05
C THR A 108 -28.12 -42.55 -2.97
N CYS A 109 -28.01 -43.50 -2.03
CA CYS A 109 -27.74 -44.94 -2.31
C CYS A 109 -27.61 -45.73 -0.99
N PHE A 110 -28.71 -46.35 -0.55
CA PHE A 110 -28.69 -47.45 0.43
C PHE A 110 -29.38 -48.65 -0.24
N PRO A 111 -28.66 -49.70 -0.66
CA PRO A 111 -29.30 -50.94 -1.06
C PRO A 111 -29.52 -51.81 0.18
N SER A 112 -30.77 -52.10 0.48
CA SER A 112 -31.16 -53.16 1.43
C SER A 112 -31.07 -54.52 0.75
N PRO A 113 -30.40 -55.53 1.32
CA PRO A 113 -30.59 -56.92 0.93
C PRO A 113 -31.77 -57.53 1.71
N LEU A 114 -32.79 -57.98 0.97
CA LEU A 114 -33.77 -59.01 1.35
C LEU A 114 -33.30 -60.36 0.75
N PRO A 115 -33.88 -61.51 1.13
CA PRO A 115 -34.86 -61.78 2.19
C PRO A 115 -34.30 -62.56 3.39
#